data_AF-A0A4T0NTR0-F1
#
_entry.id   AF-A0A4T0NTR0-F1
#
_cell.length_a   1.000
_cell.length_b   1.000
_cell.length_c   1.000
_cell.angle_alpha   90.00
_cell.angle_beta   90.00
_cell.angle_gamma   90.00
#
_symmetry.space_group_name_H-M   'P 1'
#
loop_
_entity.id
_entity.type
_entity.pdbx_description
1 polymer ?
#
loop_
_entity_poly.entity_id
_entity_poly.type
_entity_poly.pdbx_seq_one_letter_code
_entity_poly.pdbx_strand_id
1 'polypeptide(L)'
;MNTTTALISLGLPQHYGWVGLAASSTFFLNVFQMLNVVKARKRANIQYPQLYADKAQIDANKDAYIFNCAQRAHMNTTESASYFLFTLLWSGLKYPQTAAALGFAWRSKQKSGSYRPTKTTSNKGHRKTTLKNVPAELARQWDKSKTLREKLGLASNLKMHAVGGVEKELPSKMQQKEDRSDDNEESDAQKNTAAQMGRIVRDDEGNVVDVIIDEPSDKGKAKETPWGQPLDSAHIETPSVPLTFDDEREDKTSSNTDVVKLLEAKAATARPVGRNTSADEWKWLIKIVKTHGRDLEEASRDLKINTWQKTKGELSRAVKRAGGFEVLEQAAQNVD
;
A
#
# COMPACT_ATOMS: atom_id res chain seq x y z
N MET A 1 26.33 -59.92 32.06
CA MET A 1 27.38 -59.00 31.53
C MET A 1 26.74 -57.65 31.34
N ASN A 2 27.27 -56.61 31.98
CA ASN A 2 26.77 -55.24 31.78
C ASN A 2 26.98 -54.88 30.30
N THR A 3 26.04 -54.15 29.69
CA THR A 3 26.08 -53.79 28.25
C THR A 3 27.37 -53.08 27.85
N THR A 4 27.98 -52.37 28.79
CA THR A 4 29.32 -51.77 28.67
C THR A 4 30.43 -52.80 28.50
N THR A 5 30.40 -53.92 29.24
CA THR A 5 31.42 -54.98 29.19
C THR A 5 31.40 -55.74 27.86
N ALA A 6 30.21 -55.96 27.29
CA ALA A 6 30.06 -56.63 25.99
C ALA A 6 30.57 -55.79 24.80
N LEU A 7 30.36 -54.46 24.83
CA LEU A 7 30.83 -53.55 23.78
C LEU A 7 32.34 -53.37 23.78
N ILE A 8 32.96 -53.37 24.96
CA ILE A 8 34.43 -53.29 25.10
C ILE A 8 35.09 -54.56 24.55
N SER A 9 34.47 -55.74 24.73
CA SER A 9 34.95 -57.00 24.14
C SER A 9 34.91 -57.04 22.61
N LEU A 10 34.09 -56.18 21.98
CA LEU A 10 33.99 -56.02 20.53
C LEU A 10 34.92 -54.90 19.99
N GLY A 11 35.74 -54.29 20.85
CA GLY A 11 36.62 -53.17 20.48
C GLY A 11 35.90 -51.84 20.24
N LEU A 12 34.63 -51.71 20.65
CA LEU A 12 33.85 -50.48 20.46
C LEU A 12 34.04 -49.50 21.63
N PRO A 13 33.99 -48.17 21.37
CA PRO A 13 34.19 -47.18 22.42
C PRO A 13 33.07 -47.21 23.46
N GLN A 14 33.41 -46.84 24.69
CA GLN A 14 32.44 -46.71 25.79
C GLN A 14 31.32 -45.75 25.34
N HIS A 15 30.05 -46.17 25.49
CA HIS A 15 28.85 -45.43 25.06
C HIS A 15 28.48 -45.47 23.56
N TYR A 16 29.13 -46.29 22.72
CA TYR A 16 28.75 -46.43 21.30
C TYR A 16 27.29 -46.90 21.08
N GLY A 17 26.68 -47.56 22.07
CA GLY A 17 25.27 -47.97 22.01
C GLY A 17 24.29 -46.82 21.72
N TRP A 18 24.59 -45.58 22.14
CA TRP A 18 23.76 -44.41 21.81
C TRP A 18 23.76 -44.06 20.33
N VAL A 19 24.89 -44.28 19.65
CA VAL A 19 25.03 -44.09 18.20
C VAL A 19 24.18 -45.13 17.46
N GLY A 20 24.20 -46.38 17.92
CA GLY A 20 23.33 -47.45 17.43
C GLY A 20 21.84 -47.12 17.59
N LEU A 21 21.43 -46.60 18.74
CA LEU A 21 20.05 -46.14 18.96
C LEU A 21 19.66 -44.98 18.02
N ALA A 22 20.55 -44.01 17.82
CA ALA A 22 20.34 -42.91 16.90
C ALA A 22 20.19 -43.40 15.45
N ALA A 23 21.03 -44.35 15.02
CA ALA A 23 20.94 -44.98 13.70
C ALA A 23 19.60 -45.73 13.52
N SER A 24 19.24 -46.60 14.48
CA SER A 24 17.95 -47.32 14.47
C SER A 24 16.74 -46.38 14.49
N SER A 25 16.84 -45.22 15.12
CA SER A 25 15.76 -44.22 15.11
C SER A 25 15.41 -43.69 13.71
N THR A 26 16.37 -43.73 12.78
CA THR A 26 16.20 -43.30 11.38
C THR A 26 15.27 -44.25 10.62
N PHE A 27 15.30 -45.56 10.93
CA PHE A 27 14.37 -46.53 10.36
C PHE A 27 12.91 -46.18 10.72
N PHE A 28 12.65 -45.93 12.01
CA PHE A 28 11.32 -45.54 12.47
C PHE A 28 10.86 -44.19 11.90
N LEU A 29 11.79 -43.25 11.66
CA LEU A 29 11.47 -42.00 10.96
C LEU A 29 11.00 -42.25 9.53
N ASN A 30 11.70 -43.09 8.76
CA ASN A 30 11.31 -43.45 7.40
C ASN A 30 9.94 -44.13 7.37
N VAL A 31 9.69 -45.08 8.28
CA VAL A 31 8.37 -45.73 8.41
C VAL A 31 7.28 -44.71 8.71
N PHE A 32 7.52 -43.77 9.64
CA PHE A 32 6.56 -42.71 9.95
C PHE A 32 6.25 -41.82 8.74
N GLN A 33 7.27 -41.39 7.99
CA GLN A 33 7.09 -40.58 6.79
C GLN A 33 6.37 -41.36 5.67
N MET A 34 6.70 -42.63 5.48
CA MET A 34 6.00 -43.53 4.55
C MET A 34 4.50 -43.62 4.89
N LEU A 35 4.15 -43.84 6.16
CA LEU A 35 2.75 -43.87 6.60
C LEU A 35 2.02 -42.53 6.37
N ASN A 36 2.71 -41.40 6.53
CA ASN A 36 2.14 -40.09 6.25
C ASN A 36 1.86 -39.88 4.76
N VAL A 37 2.75 -40.35 3.87
CA VAL A 37 2.52 -40.34 2.42
C VAL A 37 1.29 -41.20 2.08
N VAL A 38 1.16 -42.40 2.65
CA VAL A 38 -0.02 -43.26 2.44
C VAL A 38 -1.31 -42.59 2.93
N LYS A 39 -1.29 -41.95 4.09
CA LYS A 39 -2.43 -41.19 4.61
C LYS A 39 -2.81 -40.01 3.71
N ALA A 40 -1.82 -39.24 3.25
CA ALA A 40 -2.04 -38.12 2.35
C ALA A 40 -2.59 -38.60 0.99
N ARG A 41 -2.09 -39.74 0.49
CA ARG A 41 -2.56 -40.35 -0.75
C ARG A 41 -4.02 -40.76 -0.70
N LYS A 42 -4.43 -41.41 0.41
CA LYS A 42 -5.82 -41.78 0.65
C LYS A 42 -6.74 -40.57 0.74
N ARG A 43 -6.28 -39.45 1.32
CA ARG A 43 -7.05 -38.20 1.36
C ARG A 43 -7.20 -37.56 -0.02
N ALA A 44 -6.15 -37.60 -0.84
CA ALA A 44 -6.15 -37.03 -2.18
C ALA A 44 -6.84 -37.93 -3.24
N ASN A 45 -7.27 -39.14 -2.88
CA ASN A 45 -7.87 -40.14 -3.81
C ASN A 45 -7.04 -40.42 -5.07
N ILE A 46 -5.71 -40.43 -4.94
CA ILE A 46 -4.78 -40.70 -6.05
C ILE A 46 -4.57 -42.20 -6.18
N GLN A 47 -4.92 -42.76 -7.34
CA GLN A 47 -4.83 -44.20 -7.61
C GLN A 47 -3.38 -44.65 -7.84
N TYR A 48 -3.05 -45.90 -7.48
CA TYR A 48 -1.82 -46.56 -7.98
C TYR A 48 -1.98 -46.77 -9.50
N PRO A 49 -0.94 -46.59 -10.34
CA PRO A 49 0.50 -46.47 -10.06
C PRO A 49 1.06 -45.02 -10.03
N GLN A 50 0.21 -43.98 -10.01
CA GLN A 50 0.64 -42.59 -10.11
C GLN A 50 1.53 -42.16 -8.93
N LEU A 51 2.74 -41.68 -9.23
CA LEU A 51 3.72 -41.27 -8.22
C LEU A 51 3.41 -39.88 -7.65
N TYR A 52 3.12 -38.88 -8.48
CA TYR A 52 2.77 -37.52 -8.06
C TYR A 52 1.43 -37.10 -8.66
N ALA A 53 0.66 -36.27 -7.94
CA ALA A 53 -0.54 -35.63 -8.47
C ALA A 53 -0.20 -34.67 -9.62
N ASP A 54 -1.03 -34.67 -10.66
CA ASP A 54 -0.91 -33.73 -11.79
C ASP A 54 -1.26 -32.30 -11.38
N LYS A 55 -0.77 -31.32 -12.14
CA LYS A 55 -1.05 -29.89 -11.89
C LYS A 55 -2.55 -29.59 -11.86
N ALA A 56 -3.33 -30.16 -12.78
CA ALA A 56 -4.78 -30.02 -12.79
C ALA A 56 -5.45 -30.62 -11.53
N GLN A 57 -4.91 -31.72 -10.99
CA GLN A 57 -5.41 -32.35 -9.77
C GLN A 57 -5.04 -31.55 -8.50
N ILE A 58 -3.88 -30.88 -8.51
CA ILE A 58 -3.41 -29.97 -7.46
C ILE A 58 -4.32 -28.74 -7.36
N ASP A 59 -4.68 -28.14 -8.49
CA ASP A 59 -5.54 -26.95 -8.55
C ASP A 59 -6.99 -27.29 -8.14
N ALA A 60 -7.46 -28.50 -8.46
CA ALA A 60 -8.78 -28.98 -8.06
C ALA A 60 -8.84 -29.38 -6.58
N ASN A 61 -7.80 -30.01 -6.04
CA ASN A 61 -7.77 -30.54 -4.68
C ASN A 61 -6.50 -30.14 -3.94
N LYS A 62 -6.66 -29.31 -2.89
CA LYS A 62 -5.55 -28.94 -2.00
C LYS A 62 -4.88 -30.15 -1.33
N ASP A 63 -5.60 -31.23 -1.11
CA ASP A 63 -5.04 -32.46 -0.53
C ASP A 63 -4.05 -33.16 -1.48
N ALA A 64 -4.23 -33.02 -2.80
CA ALA A 64 -3.29 -33.53 -3.80
C ALA A 64 -1.96 -32.75 -3.77
N TYR A 65 -2.02 -31.44 -3.51
CA TYR A 65 -0.82 -30.64 -3.23
C TYR A 65 -0.07 -31.15 -1.97
N ILE A 66 -0.82 -31.38 -0.89
CA ILE A 66 -0.25 -31.86 0.38
C ILE A 66 0.40 -33.24 0.21
N PHE A 67 -0.21 -34.13 -0.58
CA PHE A 67 0.38 -35.41 -0.95
C PHE A 67 1.72 -35.25 -1.65
N ASN A 68 1.80 -34.39 -2.68
CA ASN A 68 3.06 -34.11 -3.37
C ASN A 68 4.13 -33.54 -2.43
N CYS A 69 3.75 -32.63 -1.52
CA CYS A 69 4.66 -32.11 -0.49
C CYS A 69 5.18 -33.22 0.45
N ALA A 70 4.29 -34.07 0.96
CA ALA A 70 4.65 -35.17 1.86
C ALA A 70 5.60 -36.15 1.17
N GLN A 71 5.37 -36.42 -0.12
CA GLN A 71 6.19 -37.33 -0.90
C GLN A 71 7.57 -36.76 -1.20
N ARG A 72 7.68 -35.47 -1.54
CA ARG A 72 8.97 -34.79 -1.70
C ARG A 72 9.77 -34.78 -0.40
N ALA A 73 9.11 -34.60 0.74
CA ALA A 73 9.75 -34.64 2.05
C ALA A 73 10.29 -36.04 2.40
N HIS A 74 9.53 -37.09 2.13
CA HIS A 74 9.97 -38.48 2.31
C HIS A 74 11.18 -38.81 1.42
N MET A 75 11.11 -38.47 0.12
CA MET A 75 12.20 -38.74 -0.83
C MET A 75 13.50 -38.00 -0.46
N ASN A 76 13.42 -36.74 -0.05
CA ASN A 76 14.59 -35.99 0.45
C ASN A 76 15.23 -36.66 1.68
N THR A 77 14.41 -37.21 2.59
CA THR A 77 14.92 -37.93 3.76
C THR A 77 15.62 -39.22 3.34
N THR A 78 15.06 -39.98 2.39
CA THR A 78 15.67 -41.22 1.90
C THR A 78 16.96 -40.97 1.11
N GLU A 79 17.03 -39.88 0.34
CA GLU A 79 18.24 -39.49 -0.39
C GLU A 79 19.38 -39.09 0.55
N SER A 80 19.06 -38.41 1.66
CA SER A 80 20.05 -37.98 2.65
C SER A 80 20.39 -39.03 3.73
N ALA A 81 19.52 -40.04 3.93
CA ALA A 81 19.66 -41.03 4.99
C ALA A 81 20.96 -41.84 4.89
N SER A 82 21.37 -42.28 3.69
CA SER A 82 22.57 -43.10 3.50
C SER A 82 23.84 -42.36 3.90
N TYR A 83 23.99 -41.10 3.49
CA TYR A 83 25.12 -40.25 3.86
C TYR A 83 25.12 -39.92 5.35
N PHE A 84 23.94 -39.67 5.92
CA PHE A 84 23.79 -39.42 7.36
C PHE A 84 24.19 -40.64 8.20
N LEU A 85 23.73 -41.85 7.85
CA LEU A 85 24.06 -43.07 8.59
C LEU A 85 25.56 -43.38 8.52
N PHE A 86 26.17 -43.22 7.34
CA PHE A 86 27.61 -43.41 7.18
C PHE A 86 28.40 -42.44 8.07
N THR A 87 28.08 -41.15 8.01
CA THR A 87 28.78 -40.11 8.80
C THR A 87 28.53 -40.24 10.30
N LEU A 88 27.33 -40.65 10.72
CA LEU A 88 26.98 -40.91 12.12
C LEU A 88 27.78 -42.09 12.69
N LEU A 89 27.85 -43.21 11.97
CA LEU A 89 28.58 -44.39 12.41
C LEU A 89 30.09 -44.14 12.43
N TRP A 90 30.63 -43.50 11.39
CA TRP A 90 32.05 -43.17 11.31
C TRP A 90 32.49 -42.19 12.39
N SER A 91 31.77 -41.07 12.57
CA SER A 91 32.10 -40.09 13.62
C SER A 91 31.87 -40.63 15.04
N GLY A 92 30.91 -41.54 15.20
CA GLY A 92 30.59 -42.19 16.47
C GLY A 92 31.71 -43.05 17.03
N LEU A 93 32.65 -43.53 16.20
CA LEU A 93 33.82 -44.30 16.66
C LEU A 93 34.78 -43.44 17.50
N LYS A 94 34.90 -42.15 17.20
CA LYS A 94 35.78 -41.22 17.94
C LYS A 94 35.01 -40.40 18.96
N TYR A 95 33.77 -40.00 18.64
CA TYR A 95 32.97 -39.10 19.47
C TYR A 95 31.53 -39.62 19.66
N PRO A 96 31.31 -40.68 20.47
CA PRO A 96 30.03 -41.38 20.53
C PRO A 96 28.86 -40.54 21.07
N GLN A 97 29.08 -39.72 22.09
CA GLN A 97 28.02 -38.91 22.71
C GLN A 97 27.59 -37.72 21.84
N THR A 98 28.56 -37.03 21.23
CA THR A 98 28.26 -35.86 20.38
C THR A 98 27.62 -36.29 19.06
N ALA A 99 28.09 -37.38 18.45
CA ALA A 99 27.48 -37.97 17.27
C ALA A 99 26.01 -38.36 17.54
N ALA A 100 25.74 -39.01 18.68
CA ALA A 100 24.37 -39.34 19.08
C ALA A 100 23.49 -38.08 19.25
N ALA A 101 23.98 -37.05 19.95
CA ALA A 101 23.24 -35.80 20.15
C ALA A 101 22.88 -35.10 18.82
N LEU A 102 23.85 -35.01 17.90
CA LEU A 102 23.62 -34.45 16.57
C LEU A 102 22.66 -35.30 15.73
N GLY A 103 22.76 -36.63 15.84
CA GLY A 103 21.83 -37.54 15.18
C GLY A 103 20.39 -37.39 15.65
N PHE A 104 20.18 -37.24 16.97
CA PHE A 104 18.86 -36.93 17.54
C PHE A 104 18.33 -35.56 17.09
N ALA A 105 19.19 -34.54 17.03
CA ALA A 105 18.82 -33.21 16.56
C ALA A 105 18.38 -33.23 15.07
N TRP A 106 19.16 -33.91 14.21
CA TRP A 106 18.82 -34.09 12.80
C TRP A 106 17.48 -34.82 12.63
N ARG A 107 17.29 -35.94 13.32
CA ARG A 107 16.03 -36.71 13.29
C ARG A 107 14.83 -35.88 13.73
N SER A 108 15.00 -35.02 14.75
CA SER A 108 13.95 -34.11 15.23
C SER A 108 13.58 -33.05 14.19
N LYS A 109 14.57 -32.49 13.48
CA LYS A 109 14.36 -31.54 12.39
C LYS A 109 13.58 -32.15 11.23
N GLN A 110 13.91 -33.38 10.83
CA GLN A 110 13.21 -34.09 9.74
C GLN A 110 11.76 -34.43 10.07
N LYS A 111 11.43 -34.66 11.35
CA LYS A 111 10.04 -34.84 11.81
C LYS A 111 9.23 -33.54 11.72
N SER A 112 9.87 -32.37 11.80
CA SER A 112 9.23 -31.05 11.83
C SER A 112 8.80 -30.54 10.44
N GLY A 113 9.21 -31.20 9.35
CA GLY A 113 8.88 -30.86 7.95
C GLY A 113 7.41 -31.06 7.54
N SER A 114 6.47 -31.00 8.50
CA SER A 114 5.04 -31.05 8.22
C SER A 114 4.61 -29.88 7.34
N TYR A 115 3.59 -30.10 6.51
CA TYR A 115 3.02 -29.09 5.64
C TYR A 115 2.59 -27.86 6.45
N ARG A 116 3.33 -26.75 6.28
CA ARG A 116 2.94 -25.44 6.76
C ARG A 116 2.51 -24.62 5.55
N PRO A 117 1.25 -24.16 5.45
CA PRO A 117 0.86 -23.26 4.38
C PRO A 117 1.67 -21.97 4.54
N THR A 118 2.65 -21.77 3.66
CA THR A 118 3.32 -20.49 3.53
C THR A 118 2.33 -19.53 2.89
N LYS A 119 2.10 -18.37 3.52
CA LYS A 119 1.35 -17.30 2.88
C LYS A 119 2.23 -16.74 1.76
N THR A 120 2.17 -17.34 0.58
CA THR A 120 2.93 -16.86 -0.58
C THR A 120 2.47 -15.44 -0.91
N THR A 121 3.44 -14.57 -1.09
CA THR A 121 3.28 -13.16 -1.44
C THR A 121 2.80 -12.95 -2.87
N SER A 122 2.44 -14.01 -3.61
CA SER A 122 1.93 -13.96 -4.98
C SER A 122 0.65 -13.14 -5.11
N ASN A 123 -0.15 -13.03 -4.04
CA ASN A 123 -1.31 -12.12 -4.01
C ASN A 123 -0.95 -10.63 -3.83
N LYS A 124 0.34 -10.25 -3.86
CA LYS A 124 0.74 -8.84 -3.83
C LYS A 124 0.22 -8.05 -5.04
N GLY A 125 0.00 -8.69 -6.19
CA GLY A 125 -0.55 -8.05 -7.39
C GLY A 125 -2.05 -7.71 -7.32
N HIS A 126 -2.79 -8.29 -6.37
CA HIS A 126 -4.24 -8.09 -6.23
C HIS A 126 -4.66 -7.27 -5.03
N ARG A 127 -3.73 -6.56 -4.36
CA ARG A 127 -4.13 -5.47 -3.47
C ARG A 127 -4.61 -4.29 -4.32
N LYS A 128 -5.76 -4.47 -4.97
CA LYS A 128 -6.58 -3.36 -5.45
C LYS A 128 -6.71 -2.43 -4.26
N THR A 129 -6.40 -1.16 -4.45
CA THR A 129 -6.54 -0.12 -3.43
C THR A 129 -8.02 0.08 -3.15
N THR A 130 -8.66 -0.87 -2.47
CA THR A 130 -9.96 -0.65 -1.86
C THR A 130 -9.74 0.38 -0.78
N LEU A 131 -10.29 1.57 -1.01
CA LEU A 131 -10.24 2.60 -0.02
C LEU A 131 -10.93 2.08 1.25
N LYS A 132 -10.17 1.97 2.34
CA LYS A 132 -10.68 1.51 3.63
C LYS A 132 -11.30 2.72 4.34
N ASN A 133 -12.51 2.56 4.88
CA ASN A 133 -13.23 3.59 5.65
C ASN A 133 -13.65 4.84 4.84
N VAL A 134 -14.20 4.65 3.65
CA VAL A 134 -14.70 5.77 2.82
C VAL A 134 -16.16 6.10 3.18
N PRO A 135 -16.54 7.40 3.23
CA PRO A 135 -17.93 7.82 3.31
C PRO A 135 -18.81 7.13 2.25
N ALA A 136 -20.03 6.75 2.61
CA ALA A 136 -20.92 6.01 1.73
C ALA A 136 -21.18 6.73 0.40
N GLU A 137 -21.18 8.06 0.39
CA GLU A 137 -21.38 8.87 -0.81
C GLU A 137 -20.25 8.68 -1.83
N LEU A 138 -18.99 8.73 -1.36
CA LEU A 138 -17.80 8.53 -2.20
C LEU A 138 -17.68 7.09 -2.69
N ALA A 139 -18.14 6.11 -1.89
CA ALA A 139 -18.13 4.71 -2.28
C ALA A 139 -19.13 4.41 -3.41
N ARG A 140 -20.27 5.12 -3.47
CA ARG A 140 -21.28 4.96 -4.54
C ARG A 140 -20.80 5.47 -5.89
N GLN A 141 -20.08 6.59 -5.89
CA GLN A 141 -19.54 7.20 -7.11
C GLN A 141 -18.16 6.63 -7.50
N TRP A 142 -17.69 5.60 -6.79
CA TRP A 142 -16.36 5.03 -6.99
C TRP A 142 -16.31 4.12 -8.22
N ASP A 143 -15.81 4.65 -9.34
CA ASP A 143 -15.40 3.85 -10.49
C ASP A 143 -14.02 3.20 -10.21
N LYS A 144 -13.86 1.90 -10.51
CA LYS A 144 -12.57 1.20 -10.33
C LYS A 144 -11.61 1.42 -11.48
N SER A 145 -12.08 1.85 -12.65
CA SER A 145 -11.30 1.94 -13.90
C SER A 145 -10.36 3.15 -13.97
N LYS A 146 -10.80 4.31 -13.46
CA LYS A 146 -10.07 5.59 -13.56
C LYS A 146 -8.93 5.73 -12.54
N THR A 147 -8.18 6.83 -12.56
CA THR A 147 -7.21 7.17 -11.49
C THR A 147 -7.86 7.93 -10.32
N LEU A 148 -7.20 8.02 -9.15
CA LEU A 148 -7.70 8.80 -8.02
C LEU A 148 -7.92 10.29 -8.37
N ARG A 149 -7.18 10.81 -9.34
CA ARG A 149 -7.18 12.22 -9.75
C ARG A 149 -8.37 12.57 -10.65
N GLU A 150 -8.75 11.67 -11.54
CA GLU A 150 -9.87 11.89 -12.47
C GLU A 150 -11.25 11.62 -11.84
N LYS A 151 -11.33 10.77 -10.81
CA LYS A 151 -12.61 10.15 -10.40
C LYS A 151 -13.62 11.07 -9.74
N LEU A 152 -13.16 12.00 -8.90
CA LEU A 152 -14.04 12.64 -7.91
C LEU A 152 -14.06 14.17 -8.02
N GLY A 153 -13.16 14.77 -8.81
CA GLY A 153 -13.00 16.23 -8.86
C GLY A 153 -12.44 16.84 -7.56
N LEU A 154 -11.99 16.01 -6.62
CA LEU A 154 -11.23 16.43 -5.43
C LEU A 154 -9.74 16.51 -5.75
N ALA A 155 -9.03 17.40 -5.05
CA ALA A 155 -7.59 17.47 -5.13
C ALA A 155 -6.95 16.14 -4.68
N SER A 156 -6.19 15.49 -5.56
CA SER A 156 -5.51 14.22 -5.24
C SER A 156 -4.24 14.43 -4.40
N ASN A 157 -3.62 15.61 -4.49
CA ASN A 157 -2.41 15.99 -3.77
C ASN A 157 -2.51 17.46 -3.31
N LEU A 158 -1.92 17.77 -2.16
CA LEU A 158 -1.89 19.12 -1.57
C LEU A 158 -0.74 20.00 -2.10
N LYS A 159 0.20 19.43 -2.87
CA LYS A 159 1.36 20.17 -3.39
C LYS A 159 0.88 21.14 -4.48
N MET A 160 1.23 22.43 -4.33
CA MET A 160 0.90 23.47 -5.30
C MET A 160 1.50 23.19 -6.68
N HIS A 161 2.70 22.61 -6.71
CA HIS A 161 3.33 22.11 -7.94
C HIS A 161 3.38 20.59 -7.90
N ALA A 162 2.67 19.94 -8.82
CA ALA A 162 2.87 18.52 -9.08
C ALA A 162 4.27 18.34 -9.68
N VAL A 163 5.06 17.42 -9.13
CA VAL A 163 6.36 17.07 -9.69
C VAL A 163 6.12 16.06 -10.81
N GLY A 164 6.54 16.37 -12.03
CA GLY A 164 6.37 15.53 -13.22
C GLY A 164 5.29 16.04 -14.18
N GLY A 165 5.19 15.37 -15.33
CA GLY A 165 4.17 15.67 -16.34
C GLY A 165 2.78 15.29 -15.84
N VAL A 166 1.83 16.20 -16.04
CA VAL A 166 0.40 15.94 -15.87
C VAL A 166 -0.17 15.61 -17.24
N GLU A 167 -0.90 14.51 -17.35
CA GLU A 167 -1.70 14.22 -18.54
C GLU A 167 -2.72 15.35 -18.71
N LYS A 168 -2.57 16.09 -19.82
CA LYS A 168 -3.57 17.06 -20.29
C LYS A 168 -4.46 16.30 -21.25
N GLU A 169 -5.74 16.23 -20.94
CA GLU A 169 -6.75 15.82 -21.91
C GLU A 169 -6.66 16.81 -23.09
N LEU A 170 -6.40 16.32 -24.29
CA LEU A 170 -6.40 17.17 -25.47
C LEU A 170 -7.84 17.70 -25.63
N PRO A 171 -8.03 19.03 -25.78
CA PRO A 171 -9.36 19.55 -26.04
C PRO A 171 -9.84 18.93 -27.35
N SER A 172 -11.06 18.42 -27.38
CA SER A 172 -11.65 17.70 -28.52
C SER A 172 -11.60 18.50 -29.84
N LYS A 173 -11.38 19.81 -29.76
CA LYS A 173 -11.17 20.73 -30.88
C LYS A 173 -9.85 20.54 -31.63
N MET A 174 -8.81 19.96 -31.02
CA MET A 174 -7.55 19.62 -31.70
C MET A 174 -7.63 18.28 -32.45
N GLN A 175 -8.41 17.31 -31.95
CA GLN A 175 -8.62 16.03 -32.64
C GLN A 175 -9.33 16.19 -34.00
N GLN A 176 -10.23 17.16 -34.13
CA GLN A 176 -10.86 17.45 -35.44
C GLN A 176 -9.91 18.05 -36.48
N LYS A 177 -8.71 18.52 -36.10
CA LYS A 177 -7.73 19.07 -37.05
C LYS A 177 -6.85 17.96 -37.67
N GLU A 178 -6.74 16.79 -37.04
CA GLU A 178 -5.98 15.65 -37.57
C GLU A 178 -6.81 14.75 -38.49
N ASP A 179 -8.14 14.73 -38.34
CA ASP A 179 -9.05 13.91 -39.17
C ASP A 179 -9.47 14.58 -40.50
N ARG A 180 -8.88 15.72 -40.87
CA ARG A 180 -9.15 16.40 -42.14
C ARG A 180 -7.92 16.28 -43.05
N SER A 181 -7.99 15.31 -43.95
CA SER A 181 -7.03 15.07 -45.03
C SER A 181 -6.74 16.33 -45.85
N ASP A 182 -5.49 16.43 -46.28
CA ASP A 182 -4.95 17.36 -47.27
C ASP A 182 -5.96 17.68 -48.38
N ASP A 183 -6.37 18.95 -48.45
CA ASP A 183 -6.72 19.61 -49.70
C ASP A 183 -6.38 21.09 -49.59
N ASN A 184 -5.77 21.56 -50.66
CA ASN A 184 -4.97 22.76 -50.82
C ASN A 184 -5.85 24.03 -50.85
N GLU A 185 -5.58 25.00 -49.98
CA GLU A 185 -5.97 26.41 -50.21
C GLU A 185 -4.97 27.36 -49.52
N GLU A 186 -4.50 28.30 -50.31
CA GLU A 186 -3.44 29.28 -50.07
C GLU A 186 -4.02 30.56 -49.41
N SER A 187 -3.14 31.37 -48.79
CA SER A 187 -3.34 32.71 -48.17
C SER A 187 -3.79 32.71 -46.69
N ASP A 188 -3.20 33.45 -45.74
CA ASP A 188 -2.16 34.48 -45.77
C ASP A 188 -1.21 34.25 -44.58
N ALA A 189 0.03 33.86 -44.86
CA ALA A 189 1.08 33.81 -43.86
C ALA A 189 1.62 35.22 -43.64
N GLN A 190 1.30 35.80 -42.48
CA GLN A 190 1.88 37.04 -42.01
C GLN A 190 3.40 36.85 -41.88
N LYS A 191 4.14 37.34 -42.90
CA LYS A 191 5.60 37.37 -42.93
C LYS A 191 6.11 38.14 -41.72
N ASN A 192 6.54 37.44 -40.68
CA ASN A 192 7.48 37.99 -39.73
C ASN A 192 8.81 38.15 -40.46
N THR A 193 9.15 39.41 -40.78
CA THR A 193 10.37 39.82 -41.44
C THR A 193 11.58 39.24 -40.71
N ALA A 194 12.27 38.29 -41.35
CA ALA A 194 13.59 37.86 -40.91
C ALA A 194 14.49 39.10 -40.76
N ALA A 195 15.18 39.22 -39.62
CA ALA A 195 15.98 40.38 -39.27
C ALA A 195 16.99 40.71 -40.38
N GLN A 196 16.68 41.72 -41.18
CA GLN A 196 17.46 42.13 -42.34
C GLN A 196 18.54 43.12 -41.88
N MET A 197 19.81 42.71 -41.96
CA MET A 197 20.94 43.51 -41.49
C MET A 197 21.37 44.50 -42.58
N GLY A 198 20.97 45.78 -42.45
CA GLY A 198 21.49 46.88 -43.27
C GLY A 198 22.75 47.50 -42.65
N ARG A 199 23.70 47.97 -43.47
CA ARG A 199 24.90 48.69 -43.00
C ARG A 199 24.58 50.18 -42.91
N ILE A 200 24.74 50.77 -41.73
CA ILE A 200 24.56 52.21 -41.49
C ILE A 200 25.88 52.93 -41.73
N VAL A 201 25.92 53.89 -42.66
CA VAL A 201 27.07 54.79 -42.87
C VAL A 201 26.84 56.08 -42.10
N ARG A 202 27.83 56.51 -41.32
CA ARG A 202 27.83 57.76 -40.56
C ARG A 202 28.92 58.70 -41.08
N ASP A 203 28.68 59.99 -40.98
CA ASP A 203 29.70 61.02 -41.17
C ASP A 203 30.61 61.15 -39.93
N ASP A 204 31.69 61.92 -40.05
CA ASP A 204 32.71 62.09 -39.00
C ASP A 204 32.19 62.82 -37.74
N GLU A 205 30.96 63.36 -37.79
CA GLU A 205 30.25 63.96 -36.64
C GLU A 205 29.22 62.99 -36.03
N GLY A 206 29.12 61.76 -36.54
CA GLY A 206 28.35 60.67 -35.95
C GLY A 206 26.86 60.63 -36.31
N ASN A 207 26.41 61.45 -37.26
CA ASN A 207 25.03 61.43 -37.75
C ASN A 207 24.88 60.39 -38.88
N VAL A 208 23.71 59.75 -38.94
CA VAL A 208 23.41 58.70 -39.92
C VAL A 208 22.98 59.34 -41.23
N VAL A 209 23.77 59.16 -42.29
CA VAL A 209 23.50 59.75 -43.60
C VAL A 209 22.74 58.77 -44.51
N ASP A 210 23.05 57.47 -44.48
CA ASP A 210 22.34 56.50 -45.32
C ASP A 210 22.39 55.03 -44.81
N VAL A 211 21.40 54.22 -45.20
CA VAL A 211 21.27 52.78 -44.86
C VAL A 211 21.14 51.96 -46.13
N ILE A 212 22.20 51.24 -46.49
CA ILE A 212 22.23 50.38 -47.69
C ILE A 212 21.87 48.94 -47.30
N ILE A 213 20.89 48.36 -48.00
CA ILE A 213 20.42 46.99 -47.84
C ILE A 213 20.90 46.19 -49.05
N ASP A 214 21.87 45.29 -48.87
CA ASP A 214 22.29 44.37 -49.92
C ASP A 214 21.34 43.15 -49.96
N GLU A 215 20.81 42.82 -51.13
CA GLU A 215 20.07 41.57 -51.35
C GLU A 215 21.05 40.39 -51.40
N PRO A 216 20.90 39.34 -50.57
CA PRO A 216 21.83 38.22 -50.58
C PRO A 216 21.56 37.31 -51.79
N SER A 217 22.57 37.23 -52.67
CA SER A 217 22.70 36.21 -53.71
C SER A 217 22.82 34.81 -53.12
N ASP A 218 21.97 33.89 -53.57
CA ASP A 218 22.09 32.45 -53.33
C ASP A 218 23.41 31.89 -53.90
N LYS A 219 24.19 31.20 -53.06
CA LYS A 219 24.78 29.86 -53.31
C LYS A 219 26.01 29.58 -52.43
N GLY A 220 25.85 28.62 -51.52
CA GLY A 220 26.96 27.93 -50.87
C GLY A 220 26.49 26.64 -50.21
N LYS A 221 26.27 25.57 -51.00
CA LYS A 221 25.92 24.24 -50.46
C LYS A 221 27.08 23.69 -49.62
N ALA A 222 26.84 23.50 -48.32
CA ALA A 222 27.75 22.79 -47.42
C ALA A 222 27.78 21.29 -47.76
N LYS A 223 28.98 20.69 -47.73
CA LYS A 223 29.22 19.28 -48.07
C LYS A 223 28.65 18.34 -47.01
N GLU A 224 28.07 17.22 -47.44
CA GLU A 224 27.55 16.14 -46.59
C GLU A 224 28.62 15.58 -45.65
N THR A 225 28.29 15.39 -44.37
CA THR A 225 29.14 14.68 -43.42
C THR A 225 28.78 13.18 -43.41
N PRO A 226 29.67 12.26 -42.99
CA PRO A 226 29.46 10.81 -43.07
C PRO A 226 28.25 10.23 -42.31
N TRP A 227 27.50 11.04 -41.58
CA TRP A 227 26.27 10.66 -40.86
C TRP A 227 25.00 11.27 -41.49
N GLY A 228 25.07 11.71 -42.74
CA GLY A 228 23.93 12.18 -43.53
C GLY A 228 23.83 13.70 -43.65
N GLN A 229 22.84 14.16 -44.42
CA GLN A 229 22.54 15.58 -44.63
C GLN A 229 22.15 16.24 -43.30
N PRO A 230 22.74 17.39 -42.93
CA PRO A 230 22.29 18.12 -41.76
C PRO A 230 20.85 18.60 -41.98
N LEU A 231 19.97 18.42 -40.98
CA LEU A 231 18.62 18.95 -41.01
C LEU A 231 18.66 20.48 -41.18
N ASP A 232 17.85 21.00 -42.11
CA ASP A 232 17.62 22.43 -42.30
C ASP A 232 17.13 23.05 -40.98
N SER A 233 17.98 23.84 -40.34
CA SER A 233 17.71 24.53 -39.08
C SER A 233 16.66 25.64 -39.18
N ALA A 234 16.03 25.80 -40.35
CA ALA A 234 15.07 26.85 -40.64
C ALA A 234 13.61 26.49 -40.31
N HIS A 235 13.27 25.24 -39.98
CA HIS A 235 11.89 24.83 -39.64
C HIS A 235 11.83 24.10 -38.29
N ILE A 236 12.23 24.79 -37.23
CA ILE A 236 11.79 24.46 -35.86
C ILE A 236 10.83 25.57 -35.46
N GLU A 237 9.55 25.41 -35.79
CA GLU A 237 8.49 26.18 -35.16
C GLU A 237 8.34 25.70 -33.71
N THR A 238 9.14 26.23 -32.80
CA THR A 238 8.76 26.24 -31.40
C THR A 238 7.63 27.27 -31.26
N PRO A 239 6.39 26.87 -30.90
CA PRO A 239 5.37 27.85 -30.59
C PRO A 239 5.87 28.66 -29.39
N SER A 240 6.18 29.94 -29.62
CA SER A 240 6.56 30.89 -28.60
C SER A 240 5.36 31.10 -27.68
N VAL A 241 5.25 30.29 -26.64
CA VAL A 241 4.33 30.54 -25.52
C VAL A 241 4.84 31.82 -24.85
N PRO A 242 4.05 32.91 -24.80
CA PRO A 242 4.45 34.13 -24.12
C PRO A 242 4.83 33.83 -22.67
N LEU A 243 6.05 34.23 -22.28
CA LEU A 243 6.54 34.18 -20.90
C LEU A 243 5.98 35.35 -20.06
N THR A 244 4.71 35.71 -20.26
CA THR A 244 3.98 36.61 -19.37
C THR A 244 3.07 35.74 -18.50
N PHE A 245 3.48 35.58 -17.23
CA PHE A 245 2.60 35.13 -16.15
C PHE A 245 1.61 36.25 -15.85
N ASP A 246 0.69 36.51 -16.78
CA ASP A 246 -0.56 37.18 -16.46
C ASP A 246 -1.46 36.13 -15.79
N ASP A 247 -1.26 35.99 -14.48
CA ASP A 247 -2.17 35.29 -13.57
C ASP A 247 -3.45 36.14 -13.48
N GLU A 248 -4.25 36.11 -14.56
CA GLU A 248 -5.66 36.38 -14.44
C GLU A 248 -6.17 35.38 -13.41
N ARG A 249 -6.39 35.86 -12.18
CA ARG A 249 -7.15 35.14 -11.18
C ARG A 249 -8.58 35.03 -11.69
N GLU A 250 -8.81 34.09 -12.60
CA GLU A 250 -10.09 33.45 -12.69
C GLU A 250 -10.31 32.82 -11.30
N ASP A 251 -11.25 33.39 -10.55
CA ASP A 251 -11.78 32.77 -9.35
C ASP A 251 -12.15 31.34 -9.71
N LYS A 252 -11.29 30.39 -9.32
CA LYS A 252 -11.45 28.97 -9.62
C LYS A 252 -12.83 28.55 -9.16
N THR A 253 -13.77 28.48 -10.11
CA THR A 253 -15.07 27.89 -9.89
C THR A 253 -14.81 26.51 -9.35
N SER A 254 -15.31 26.22 -8.14
CA SER A 254 -15.27 24.88 -7.56
C SER A 254 -15.70 23.89 -8.64
N SER A 255 -14.96 22.78 -8.75
CA SER A 255 -15.29 21.74 -9.72
C SER A 255 -16.77 21.36 -9.51
N ASN A 256 -17.61 21.68 -10.49
CA ASN A 256 -19.07 21.53 -10.43
C ASN A 256 -19.52 20.06 -10.50
N THR A 257 -18.75 19.14 -9.93
CA THR A 257 -19.08 17.72 -9.88
C THR A 257 -20.17 17.47 -8.83
N ASP A 258 -21.06 16.53 -9.12
CA ASP A 258 -22.15 16.19 -8.21
C ASP A 258 -21.64 15.69 -6.85
N VAL A 259 -20.48 15.04 -6.82
CA VAL A 259 -19.81 14.60 -5.58
C VAL A 259 -19.47 15.80 -4.70
N VAL A 260 -18.85 16.83 -5.28
CA VAL A 260 -18.40 18.01 -4.53
C VAL A 260 -19.61 18.75 -3.98
N LYS A 261 -20.67 18.93 -4.77
CA LYS A 261 -21.94 19.53 -4.31
C LYS A 261 -22.57 18.75 -3.14
N LEU A 262 -22.58 17.42 -3.21
CA LEU A 262 -23.10 16.57 -2.12
C LEU A 262 -22.26 16.68 -0.85
N LEU A 263 -20.93 16.73 -0.98
CA LEU A 263 -20.01 16.89 0.15
C LEU A 263 -20.13 18.27 0.78
N GLU A 264 -20.26 19.33 -0.02
CA GLU A 264 -20.49 20.71 0.43
C GLU A 264 -21.82 20.81 1.19
N ALA A 265 -22.90 20.24 0.65
CA ALA A 265 -24.19 20.19 1.32
C ALA A 265 -24.10 19.45 2.67
N LYS A 266 -23.40 18.31 2.71
CA LYS A 266 -23.18 17.55 3.96
C LYS A 266 -22.32 18.33 4.96
N ALA A 267 -21.29 19.02 4.49
CA ALA A 267 -20.46 19.88 5.33
C ALA A 267 -21.28 21.05 5.92
N ALA A 268 -22.17 21.65 5.13
CA ALA A 268 -23.08 22.69 5.60
C ALA A 268 -24.05 22.21 6.70
N THR A 269 -24.42 20.92 6.69
CA THR A 269 -25.24 20.32 7.76
C THR A 269 -24.48 20.01 9.05
N ALA A 270 -23.14 20.09 9.06
CA ALA A 270 -22.34 19.73 10.22
C ALA A 270 -22.59 20.72 11.37
N ARG A 271 -23.22 20.22 12.45
CA ARG A 271 -23.42 20.95 13.70
C ARG A 271 -22.53 20.35 14.80
N PRO A 272 -22.05 21.15 15.77
CA PRO A 272 -21.31 20.61 16.90
C PRO A 272 -22.19 19.62 17.66
N VAL A 273 -21.63 18.46 18.00
CA VAL A 273 -22.32 17.45 18.81
C VAL A 273 -22.59 18.04 20.19
N GLY A 274 -23.86 18.05 20.61
CA GLY A 274 -24.24 18.43 21.97
C GLY A 274 -23.52 17.55 22.98
N ARG A 275 -22.89 18.17 23.99
CA ARG A 275 -22.27 17.42 25.08
C ARG A 275 -23.37 17.04 26.07
N ASN A 276 -23.54 15.75 26.32
CA ASN A 276 -24.52 15.25 27.29
C ASN A 276 -23.85 15.05 28.67
N THR A 277 -24.62 15.16 29.75
CA THR A 277 -24.19 14.71 31.09
C THR A 277 -24.39 13.19 31.23
N SER A 278 -23.63 12.54 32.10
CA SER A 278 -23.91 11.14 32.45
C SER A 278 -25.25 11.04 33.22
N ALA A 279 -25.88 9.86 33.20
CA ALA A 279 -27.17 9.65 33.88
C ALA A 279 -27.08 9.91 35.39
N ASP A 280 -25.96 9.55 36.02
CA ASP A 280 -25.76 9.72 37.46
C ASP A 280 -25.42 11.17 37.82
N GLU A 281 -24.62 11.86 37.00
CA GLU A 281 -24.38 13.31 37.15
C GLU A 281 -25.70 14.08 36.99
N TRP A 282 -26.57 13.64 36.07
CA TRP A 282 -27.87 14.24 35.85
C TRP A 282 -28.80 14.08 37.08
N LYS A 283 -28.92 12.87 37.63
CA LYS A 283 -29.67 12.62 38.89
C LYS A 283 -29.12 13.42 40.06
N TRP A 284 -27.80 13.52 40.16
CA TRP A 284 -27.14 14.29 41.20
C TRP A 284 -27.41 15.79 41.07
N LEU A 285 -27.38 16.34 39.84
CA LEU A 285 -27.76 17.72 39.58
C LEU A 285 -29.24 17.99 39.87
N ILE A 286 -30.13 17.05 39.56
CA ILE A 286 -31.56 17.15 39.95
C ILE A 286 -31.69 17.27 41.46
N LYS A 287 -30.95 16.46 42.23
CA LYS A 287 -30.96 16.54 43.69
C LYS A 287 -30.47 17.90 44.19
N ILE A 288 -29.41 18.44 43.59
CA ILE A 288 -28.90 19.78 43.91
C ILE A 288 -29.96 20.85 43.63
N VAL A 289 -30.56 20.84 42.44
CA VAL A 289 -31.58 21.83 42.03
C VAL A 289 -32.85 21.69 42.87
N LYS A 290 -33.24 20.48 43.27
CA LYS A 290 -34.39 20.24 44.17
C LYS A 290 -34.19 20.88 45.55
N THR A 291 -32.96 20.91 46.06
CA THR A 291 -32.66 21.45 47.40
C THR A 291 -32.32 22.95 47.38
N HIS A 292 -31.48 23.38 46.44
CA HIS A 292 -30.90 24.73 46.41
C HIS A 292 -31.46 25.60 45.27
N GLY A 293 -32.33 25.07 44.42
CA GLY A 293 -32.88 25.81 43.28
C GLY A 293 -31.80 26.30 42.31
N ARG A 294 -31.77 27.62 42.08
CA ARG A 294 -30.79 28.28 41.21
C ARG A 294 -29.53 28.77 41.93
N ASP A 295 -29.49 28.68 43.26
CA ASP A 295 -28.41 29.23 44.08
C ASP A 295 -27.20 28.29 44.14
N LEU A 296 -26.39 28.34 43.08
CA LEU A 296 -25.19 27.52 42.93
C LEU A 296 -24.09 27.83 43.96
N GLU A 297 -24.11 29.02 44.57
CA GLU A 297 -23.14 29.36 45.63
C GLU A 297 -23.41 28.54 46.89
N GLU A 298 -24.66 28.44 47.30
CA GLU A 298 -25.07 27.65 48.46
C GLU A 298 -24.91 26.16 48.19
N ALA A 299 -25.33 25.70 47.01
CA ALA A 299 -25.11 24.33 46.56
C ALA A 299 -23.64 23.92 46.56
N SER A 300 -22.72 24.85 46.25
CA SER A 300 -21.28 24.54 46.29
C SER A 300 -20.73 24.35 47.70
N ARG A 301 -21.34 25.01 48.71
CA ARG A 301 -20.95 24.94 50.12
C ARG A 301 -21.57 23.74 50.85
N ASP A 302 -22.60 23.12 50.30
CA ASP A 302 -23.27 21.96 50.88
C ASP A 302 -22.43 20.68 50.74
N LEU A 303 -21.73 20.32 51.81
CA LEU A 303 -20.86 19.14 51.86
C LEU A 303 -21.62 17.80 51.73
N LYS A 304 -22.92 17.77 52.02
CA LYS A 304 -23.70 16.52 52.05
C LYS A 304 -24.25 16.16 50.68
N ILE A 305 -24.75 17.16 49.94
CA ILE A 305 -25.27 16.94 48.59
C ILE A 305 -24.15 17.06 47.56
N ASN A 306 -23.24 18.03 47.71
CA ASN A 306 -22.07 18.20 46.86
C ASN A 306 -20.88 17.33 47.34
N THR A 307 -21.07 16.02 47.31
CA THR A 307 -20.07 15.02 47.77
C THR A 307 -18.70 15.19 47.10
N TRP A 308 -18.69 15.61 45.83
CA TRP A 308 -17.48 15.83 45.05
C TRP A 308 -16.91 17.25 45.16
N GLN A 309 -17.44 18.08 46.06
CA GLN A 309 -16.94 19.43 46.36
C GLN A 309 -16.74 20.28 45.11
N LYS A 310 -17.69 20.21 44.15
CA LYS A 310 -17.66 20.99 42.92
C LYS A 310 -17.80 22.47 43.20
N THR A 311 -16.98 23.27 42.54
CA THR A 311 -17.04 24.73 42.63
C THR A 311 -18.29 25.28 41.92
N LYS A 312 -18.74 26.50 42.28
CA LYS A 312 -19.86 27.21 41.61
C LYS A 312 -19.73 27.19 40.08
N GLY A 313 -18.53 27.47 39.57
CA GLY A 313 -18.26 27.50 38.13
C GLY A 313 -18.37 26.13 37.47
N GLU A 314 -17.95 25.07 38.16
CA GLU A 314 -18.12 23.70 37.66
C GLU A 314 -19.58 23.27 37.66
N LEU A 315 -20.33 23.57 38.73
CA LEU A 315 -21.78 23.31 38.78
C LEU A 315 -22.51 24.05 37.67
N SER A 316 -22.17 25.32 37.41
CA SER A 316 -22.77 26.09 36.31
C SER A 316 -22.49 25.46 34.93
N ARG A 317 -21.26 24.99 34.69
CA ARG A 317 -20.92 24.29 33.44
C ARG A 317 -21.61 22.93 33.33
N ALA A 318 -21.77 22.21 34.44
CA ALA A 318 -22.45 20.94 34.49
C ALA A 318 -23.96 21.10 34.19
N VAL A 319 -24.61 22.10 34.78
CA VAL A 319 -26.00 22.45 34.48
C VAL A 319 -26.18 22.87 33.02
N LYS A 320 -25.28 23.69 32.47
CA LYS A 320 -25.30 24.04 31.04
C LYS A 320 -25.14 22.81 30.13
N ARG A 321 -24.31 21.84 30.52
CA ARG A 321 -24.16 20.56 29.82
C ARG A 321 -25.40 19.68 29.94
N ALA A 322 -26.16 19.79 31.04
CA ALA A 322 -27.38 19.02 31.29
C ALA A 322 -28.61 19.52 30.51
N GLY A 323 -28.50 20.62 29.76
CA GLY A 323 -29.63 21.25 29.07
C GLY A 323 -30.18 22.51 29.75
N GLY A 324 -29.51 23.00 30.81
CA GLY A 324 -29.90 24.23 31.52
C GLY A 324 -30.74 23.97 32.78
N PHE A 325 -31.05 25.05 33.51
CA PHE A 325 -31.80 24.98 34.76
C PHE A 325 -33.26 24.54 34.57
N GLU A 326 -33.91 25.01 33.51
CA GLU A 326 -35.33 24.71 33.24
C GLU A 326 -35.58 23.21 33.10
N VAL A 327 -34.69 22.49 32.40
CA VAL A 327 -34.78 21.04 32.22
C VAL A 327 -34.60 20.30 33.55
N LEU A 328 -33.68 20.77 34.40
CA LEU A 328 -33.43 20.16 35.70
C LEU A 328 -34.53 20.48 36.72
N GLU A 329 -35.11 21.68 36.68
CA GLU A 329 -36.24 22.09 37.53
C GLU A 329 -37.50 21.27 37.19
N GLN A 330 -37.81 21.10 35.90
CA GLN A 330 -38.90 20.23 35.45
C GLN A 330 -38.66 18.79 35.88
N ALA A 331 -37.44 18.28 35.74
CA ALA A 331 -37.11 16.93 36.19
C ALA A 331 -37.20 16.80 37.72
N ALA A 332 -36.81 17.81 38.48
CA ALA A 332 -36.92 17.81 39.95
C ALA A 332 -38.36 17.78 40.45
N GLN A 333 -39.29 18.41 39.72
CA GLN A 333 -40.73 18.38 40.03
C GLN A 333 -41.36 17.00 39.75
N ASN A 334 -40.79 16.23 38.81
CA ASN A 334 -41.28 14.91 38.43
C ASN A 334 -40.65 13.76 39.24
N VAL A 335 -39.68 14.05 40.10
CA VAL A 335 -39.01 13.06 40.96
C VAL A 335 -39.59 13.16 42.36
N ASP A 336 -40.65 12.39 42.60
CA ASP A 336 -41.18 12.09 43.94
C ASP A 336 -40.45 10.89 44.57
#